data_AF-A0A429A8F8-F1
#
_entry.id   AF-A0A429A8F8-F1
#
_cell.length_a   1.000
_cell.length_b   1.000
_cell.length_c   1.000
_cell.angle_alpha   90.00
_cell.angle_beta   90.00
_cell.angle_gamma   90.00
#
_symmetry.space_group_name_H-M   'P 1'
#
loop_
_entity.id
_entity.type
_entity.pdbx_description
1 polymer ?
#
loop_
_entity_poly.entity_id
_entity_poly.type
_entity_poly.pdbx_seq_one_letter_code
_entity_poly.pdbx_strand_id
1 'polypeptide(L)'
;MARRRAGVRLGGGRARGLHRPSAAARARAARVAEARPGEGPRHVRARVGRPVLAGRQPVTRDVYEYAVIRVMPKVERGELINAGVLLYCQPRDYLCARVQLDPARLRALDPGADVDGVRNALSAYELACGDRPGPLAAEPLGGRFRWLTAPRSTIVQTGPVHAGLTADPDTELARLFDKLVRL
;
A
#
# COMPACT_ATOMS: atom_id res chain seq x y z
N MET A 1 26.80 30.72 43.08
CA MET A 1 26.36 29.37 43.50
C MET A 1 25.66 28.70 42.32
N ALA A 2 26.36 27.78 41.66
CA ALA A 2 26.02 26.35 41.56
C ALA A 2 25.08 26.02 40.37
N ARG A 3 25.66 25.79 39.17
CA ARG A 3 25.90 24.46 38.53
C ARG A 3 24.58 23.84 38.00
N ARG A 4 24.41 23.49 36.72
CA ARG A 4 25.14 22.43 35.99
C ARG A 4 24.91 22.51 34.46
N ARG A 5 25.96 22.17 33.70
CA ARG A 5 25.94 21.70 32.30
C ARG A 5 25.37 20.27 32.22
N ALA A 6 24.72 19.95 31.10
CA ALA A 6 24.71 18.66 30.36
C ALA A 6 23.50 18.70 29.41
N GLY A 7 23.52 18.29 28.16
CA GLY A 7 24.48 17.52 27.38
C GLY A 7 23.69 17.00 26.19
N VAL A 8 24.13 17.33 24.98
CA VAL A 8 23.63 16.79 23.71
C VAL A 8 23.64 15.27 23.77
N ARG A 9 22.51 14.62 23.48
CA ARG A 9 22.46 13.20 23.13
C ARG A 9 21.94 13.04 21.71
N LEU A 10 22.88 12.76 20.82
CA LEU A 10 22.67 12.02 19.58
C LEU A 10 22.34 10.56 19.94
N GLY A 11 21.38 9.96 19.25
CA GLY A 11 21.05 8.55 19.35
C GLY A 11 19.56 8.31 19.10
N GLY A 12 19.13 7.45 18.19
CA GLY A 12 19.83 6.60 17.25
C GLY A 12 18.77 6.07 16.27
N GLY A 13 19.22 5.70 15.07
CA GLY A 13 18.35 5.14 14.05
C GLY A 13 17.55 3.94 14.59
N ARG A 14 16.24 3.94 14.34
CA ARG A 14 15.41 2.75 14.51
C ARG A 14 14.66 2.46 13.22
N ALA A 15 15.17 1.43 12.56
CA ALA A 15 14.50 0.42 11.75
C ALA A 15 13.24 0.85 11.00
N ARG A 16 13.38 0.86 9.66
CA ARG A 16 12.29 0.71 8.69
C ARG A 16 11.34 -0.39 9.16
N GLY A 17 10.11 -0.01 9.46
CA GLY A 17 9.04 -0.94 9.78
C GLY A 17 8.77 -1.83 8.58
N LEU A 18 9.34 -3.04 8.61
CA LEU A 18 8.95 -4.12 7.73
C LEU A 18 7.48 -4.43 8.04
N HIS A 19 6.61 -4.09 7.09
CA HIS A 19 5.19 -4.38 7.14
C HIS A 19 5.02 -5.89 7.37
N ARG A 20 4.59 -6.27 8.56
CA ARG A 20 4.24 -7.67 8.85
C ARG A 20 2.96 -7.98 8.07
N PRO A 21 2.92 -9.04 7.24
CA PRO A 21 1.70 -9.44 6.58
C PRO A 21 0.67 -9.90 7.63
N SER A 22 -0.61 -9.65 7.32
CA SER A 22 -1.75 -9.99 8.17
C SER A 22 -1.84 -11.51 8.38
N ALA A 23 -2.50 -11.94 9.45
CA ALA A 23 -2.65 -13.35 9.80
C ALA A 23 -3.30 -14.20 8.70
N ALA A 24 -4.13 -13.59 7.84
CA ALA A 24 -4.76 -14.26 6.69
C ALA A 24 -3.74 -14.70 5.62
N ALA A 25 -2.67 -13.93 5.41
CA ALA A 25 -1.61 -14.27 4.46
C ALA A 25 -0.76 -15.47 4.92
N ARG A 26 -0.60 -15.67 6.25
CA ARG A 26 0.12 -16.83 6.79
C ARG A 26 -0.67 -18.14 6.64
N ALA A 27 -1.99 -18.08 6.69
CA ALA A 27 -2.84 -19.28 6.63
C ALA A 27 -2.87 -19.95 5.24
N ARG A 28 -2.63 -19.21 4.15
CA ARG A 28 -2.60 -19.77 2.79
C ARG A 28 -1.28 -20.47 2.43
N ALA A 29 -0.18 -20.19 3.13
CA ALA A 29 1.10 -20.88 2.92
C ALA A 29 1.14 -22.29 3.54
N ALA A 30 0.25 -22.59 4.51
CA ALA A 30 0.29 -23.83 5.28
C ALA A 30 -0.54 -24.99 4.69
N ARG A 31 -1.25 -24.82 3.57
CA ARG A 31 -2.14 -25.85 2.98
C ARG A 31 -1.52 -26.68 1.84
N VAL A 32 -0.21 -26.58 1.59
CA VAL A 32 0.47 -27.30 0.49
C VAL A 32 1.30 -28.51 0.94
N ALA A 33 1.37 -28.82 2.23
CA ALA A 33 2.23 -29.90 2.73
C ALA A 33 1.48 -30.91 3.59
N GLU A 34 0.80 -31.88 2.96
CA GLU A 34 0.49 -33.17 3.59
C GLU A 34 0.31 -34.25 2.49
N ALA A 35 1.40 -34.96 2.17
CA ALA A 35 1.35 -36.23 1.45
C ALA A 35 2.03 -37.29 2.32
N ARG A 36 1.29 -38.34 2.67
CA ARG A 36 1.72 -39.42 3.56
C ARG A 36 2.62 -40.44 2.84
N PRO A 37 3.50 -41.15 3.57
CA PRO A 37 4.46 -42.08 2.97
C PRO A 37 3.94 -43.52 2.95
N GLY A 38 4.39 -44.30 1.96
CA GLY A 38 4.48 -45.76 2.03
C GLY A 38 4.01 -46.51 0.78
N GLU A 39 4.95 -47.01 -0.02
CA GLU A 39 5.07 -48.44 -0.38
C GLU A 39 6.31 -48.70 -1.26
N GLY A 40 6.95 -49.86 -1.03
CA GLY A 40 8.28 -50.23 -1.52
C GLY A 40 8.38 -50.68 -2.99
N PRO A 41 9.56 -51.17 -3.41
CA PRO A 41 10.02 -51.04 -4.78
C PRO A 41 9.60 -52.21 -5.68
N ARG A 42 9.20 -51.91 -6.93
CA ARG A 42 9.15 -52.88 -8.03
C ARG A 42 9.83 -52.32 -9.27
N HIS A 43 10.55 -53.21 -9.94
CA HIS A 43 11.62 -52.94 -10.90
C HIS A 43 11.28 -51.98 -12.04
N VAL A 44 12.25 -51.11 -12.28
CA VAL A 44 12.36 -50.07 -13.30
C VAL A 44 12.27 -50.65 -14.71
N ARG A 45 11.37 -50.12 -15.54
CA ARG A 45 11.57 -50.03 -16.99
C ARG A 45 11.68 -48.55 -17.34
N ALA A 46 12.87 -48.12 -17.74
CA ALA A 46 13.14 -46.77 -18.20
C ALA A 46 12.34 -46.49 -19.48
N ARG A 47 11.20 -45.80 -19.33
CA ARG A 47 10.58 -45.07 -20.44
C ARG A 47 11.37 -43.78 -20.59
N VAL A 48 12.01 -43.59 -21.74
CA VAL A 48 12.59 -42.31 -22.14
C VAL A 48 11.45 -41.29 -22.15
N GLY A 49 11.35 -40.50 -21.08
CA GLY A 49 10.33 -39.48 -20.93
C GLY A 49 10.56 -38.36 -21.93
N ARG A 50 9.54 -38.04 -22.73
CA ARG A 50 9.48 -36.77 -23.46
C ARG A 50 9.76 -35.63 -22.46
N PRO A 51 10.56 -34.61 -22.81
CA PRO A 51 10.81 -33.49 -21.92
C PRO A 51 9.46 -32.84 -21.57
N VAL A 52 9.11 -32.89 -20.29
CA VAL A 52 8.02 -32.09 -19.74
C VAL A 52 8.51 -30.65 -19.86
N LEU A 53 8.01 -29.93 -20.85
CA LEU A 53 8.09 -28.47 -20.86
C LEU A 53 7.52 -28.03 -19.52
N ALA A 54 8.38 -27.51 -18.63
CA ALA A 54 7.96 -26.96 -17.35
C ALA A 54 6.92 -25.89 -17.63
N GLY A 55 5.65 -26.26 -17.52
CA GLY A 55 4.54 -25.39 -17.84
C GLY A 55 4.64 -24.18 -16.94
N ARG A 56 4.85 -23.01 -17.53
CA ARG A 56 4.73 -21.72 -16.84
C ARG A 56 3.34 -21.71 -16.23
N GLN A 57 3.26 -21.90 -14.90
CA GLN A 57 1.96 -21.83 -14.24
C GLN A 57 1.35 -20.46 -14.55
N PRO A 58 0.07 -20.41 -14.97
CA PRO A 58 -0.56 -19.14 -15.28
C PRO A 58 -0.58 -18.29 -14.01
N VAL A 59 0.04 -17.11 -14.07
CA VAL A 59 -0.01 -16.13 -12.99
C VAL A 59 -1.45 -15.63 -12.88
N THR A 60 -2.17 -16.11 -11.86
CA THR A 60 -3.52 -15.63 -11.55
C THR A 60 -3.45 -14.15 -11.21
N ARG A 61 -4.23 -13.33 -11.93
CA ARG A 61 -4.36 -11.90 -11.68
C ARG A 61 -5.74 -11.61 -11.11
N ASP A 62 -5.76 -10.77 -10.08
CA ASP A 62 -6.96 -10.34 -9.39
C ASP A 62 -7.28 -8.88 -9.72
N VAL A 63 -8.56 -8.55 -9.71
CA VAL A 63 -9.02 -7.17 -9.89
C VAL A 63 -8.63 -6.35 -8.66
N TYR A 64 -8.09 -5.17 -8.92
CA TYR A 64 -7.90 -4.14 -7.90
C TYR A 64 -8.50 -2.82 -8.38
N GLU A 65 -8.81 -1.96 -7.42
CA GLU A 65 -9.25 -0.60 -7.61
C GLU A 65 -8.20 0.35 -7.02
N TYR A 66 -8.00 1.51 -7.63
CA TYR A 66 -7.12 2.53 -7.08
C TYR A 66 -7.65 3.93 -7.34
N ALA A 67 -7.26 4.86 -6.47
CA ALA A 67 -7.49 6.28 -6.65
C ALA A 67 -6.20 7.04 -6.32
N VAL A 68 -5.92 8.10 -7.08
CA VAL A 68 -4.81 9.01 -6.80
C VAL A 68 -5.24 9.99 -5.73
N ILE A 69 -4.45 10.14 -4.67
CA ILE A 69 -4.62 11.18 -3.65
C ILE A 69 -3.96 12.46 -4.18
N ARG A 70 -4.72 13.55 -4.21
CA ARG A 70 -4.38 14.83 -4.82
C ARG A 70 -4.43 15.93 -3.77
N VAL A 71 -3.56 16.92 -3.92
CA VAL A 71 -3.55 18.13 -3.10
C VAL A 71 -3.81 19.33 -4.00
N MET A 72 -4.85 20.09 -3.67
CA MET A 72 -5.25 21.32 -4.33
C MET A 72 -5.13 22.46 -3.30
N PRO A 73 -3.98 23.18 -3.24
CA PRO A 73 -3.76 24.19 -2.21
C PRO A 73 -4.74 25.35 -2.30
N LYS A 74 -5.27 25.64 -3.50
CA LYS A 74 -6.23 26.71 -3.75
C LYS A 74 -7.35 26.22 -4.66
N VAL A 75 -8.50 25.95 -4.07
CA VAL A 75 -9.66 25.27 -4.69
C VAL A 75 -10.20 26.06 -5.87
N GLU A 76 -10.17 27.37 -5.75
CA GLU A 76 -10.71 28.38 -6.66
C GLU A 76 -9.91 28.43 -7.97
N ARG A 77 -8.63 28.02 -7.92
CA ARG A 77 -7.77 27.95 -9.10
C ARG A 77 -7.75 26.57 -9.73
N GLY A 78 -8.18 25.53 -9.02
CA GLY A 78 -8.22 24.15 -9.53
C GLY A 78 -6.85 23.51 -9.76
N GLU A 79 -5.76 24.14 -9.34
CA GLU A 79 -4.41 23.62 -9.51
C GLU A 79 -4.12 22.51 -8.49
N LEU A 80 -3.54 21.40 -8.95
CA LEU A 80 -3.32 20.25 -8.08
C LEU A 80 -1.99 19.55 -8.35
N ILE A 81 -1.54 18.82 -7.34
CA ILE A 81 -0.43 17.86 -7.43
C ILE A 81 -0.89 16.50 -6.93
N ASN A 82 -0.35 15.43 -7.53
CA ASN A 82 -0.50 14.10 -6.98
C ASN A 82 0.41 13.98 -5.75
N ALA A 83 -0.13 13.42 -4.67
CA ALA A 83 0.57 13.25 -3.40
C ALA A 83 0.44 11.84 -2.82
N GLY A 84 -0.28 10.93 -3.49
CA GLY A 84 -0.38 9.55 -3.05
C GLY A 84 -1.22 8.67 -3.95
N VAL A 85 -1.28 7.39 -3.60
CA VAL A 85 -2.12 6.38 -4.23
C VAL A 85 -2.77 5.54 -3.14
N LEU A 86 -4.08 5.36 -3.22
CA LEU A 86 -4.85 4.40 -2.43
C LEU A 86 -5.21 3.22 -3.33
N LEU A 87 -4.93 2.00 -2.89
CA LEU A 87 -5.23 0.77 -3.63
C LEU A 87 -6.00 -0.21 -2.76
N TYR A 88 -7.05 -0.79 -3.34
CA TYR A 88 -7.89 -1.83 -2.76
C TYR A 88 -7.95 -3.06 -3.67
N CYS A 89 -7.75 -4.25 -3.11
CA CYS A 89 -7.89 -5.51 -3.84
C CYS A 89 -8.67 -6.50 -2.97
N GLN A 90 -9.96 -6.66 -3.28
CA GLN A 90 -10.88 -7.49 -2.52
C GLN A 90 -10.44 -8.97 -2.46
N PRO A 91 -10.04 -9.63 -3.58
CA PRO A 91 -9.65 -11.05 -3.52
C PRO A 91 -8.40 -11.33 -2.66
N ARG A 92 -7.64 -10.28 -2.32
CA ARG A 92 -6.40 -10.34 -1.54
C ARG A 92 -6.53 -9.73 -0.15
N ASP A 93 -7.72 -9.31 0.27
CA ASP A 93 -7.98 -8.59 1.53
C ASP A 93 -6.97 -7.44 1.75
N TYR A 94 -6.71 -6.68 0.68
CA TYR A 94 -5.67 -5.65 0.66
C TYR A 94 -6.26 -4.26 0.55
N LEU A 95 -5.88 -3.37 1.47
CA LEU A 95 -6.11 -1.94 1.40
C LEU A 95 -4.85 -1.23 1.90
N CYS A 96 -4.29 -0.35 1.07
CA CYS A 96 -3.13 0.42 1.47
C CYS A 96 -3.08 1.76 0.73
N ALA A 97 -2.63 2.79 1.44
CA ALA A 97 -2.27 4.07 0.88
C ALA A 97 -0.76 4.25 0.98
N ARG A 98 -0.15 4.84 -0.04
CA ARG A 98 1.19 5.42 0.03
C ARG A 98 1.09 6.90 -0.29
N VAL A 99 1.69 7.74 0.53
CA VAL A 99 1.69 9.20 0.34
C VAL A 99 3.11 9.77 0.36
N GLN A 100 3.33 10.82 -0.41
CA GLN A 100 4.54 11.63 -0.39
C GLN A 100 4.17 13.04 -0.85
N LEU A 101 4.51 14.03 -0.02
CA LEU A 101 4.34 15.43 -0.35
C LEU A 101 5.71 16.05 -0.66
N ASP A 102 5.81 16.71 -1.81
CA ASP A 102 6.88 17.64 -2.12
C ASP A 102 6.45 19.06 -1.68
N PRO A 103 7.03 19.62 -0.60
CA PRO A 103 6.67 20.95 -0.12
C PRO A 103 7.05 22.07 -1.09
N ALA A 104 8.11 21.89 -1.89
CA ALA A 104 8.54 22.88 -2.85
C ALA A 104 7.52 22.97 -4.00
N ARG A 105 7.06 21.82 -4.51
CA ARG A 105 6.02 21.78 -5.54
C ARG A 105 4.69 22.34 -5.04
N LEU A 106 4.31 22.05 -3.80
CA LEU A 106 3.10 22.63 -3.21
C LEU A 106 3.19 24.16 -3.09
N ARG A 107 4.33 24.68 -2.58
CA ARG A 107 4.56 26.12 -2.43
C ARG A 107 4.73 26.87 -3.75
N ALA A 108 5.14 26.16 -4.81
CA ALA A 108 5.17 26.72 -6.15
C ALA A 108 3.77 27.04 -6.67
N LEU A 109 2.75 26.24 -6.30
CA LEU A 109 1.36 26.55 -6.61
C LEU A 109 0.80 27.62 -5.66
N ASP A 110 1.07 27.50 -4.36
CA ASP A 110 0.63 28.49 -3.37
C ASP A 110 1.69 28.73 -2.30
N PRO A 111 2.38 29.90 -2.31
CA PRO A 111 3.40 30.23 -1.31
C PRO A 111 2.88 30.19 0.13
N GLY A 112 1.58 30.38 0.34
CA GLY A 112 0.93 30.36 1.65
C GLY A 112 0.43 28.99 2.11
N ALA A 113 0.66 27.92 1.34
CA ALA A 113 0.11 26.60 1.66
C ALA A 113 0.59 26.05 3.02
N ASP A 114 -0.36 25.57 3.83
CA ASP A 114 -0.10 24.86 5.09
C ASP A 114 0.42 23.45 4.82
N VAL A 115 1.75 23.32 4.70
CA VAL A 115 2.42 22.05 4.43
C VAL A 115 2.16 21.02 5.54
N ASP A 116 2.10 21.44 6.80
CA ASP A 116 1.99 20.51 7.91
C ASP A 116 0.55 20.02 8.06
N GLY A 117 -0.44 20.89 7.87
CA GLY A 117 -1.85 20.50 7.75
C GLY A 117 -2.08 19.50 6.61
N VAL A 118 -1.47 19.73 5.44
CA VAL A 118 -1.55 18.79 4.30
C VAL A 118 -0.89 17.45 4.65
N ARG A 119 0.30 17.45 5.28
CA ARG A 119 0.95 16.20 5.71
C ARG A 119 0.10 15.41 6.69
N ASN A 120 -0.53 16.08 7.65
CA ASN A 120 -1.41 15.45 8.61
C ASN A 120 -2.62 14.82 7.91
N ALA A 121 -3.26 15.54 6.99
CA ALA A 121 -4.36 15.03 6.19
C ALA A 121 -3.96 13.83 5.32
N LEU A 122 -2.78 13.85 4.70
CA LEU A 122 -2.24 12.73 3.93
C LEU A 122 -1.99 11.50 4.81
N SER A 123 -1.41 11.68 6.00
CA SER A 123 -1.14 10.58 6.94
C SER A 123 -2.41 9.86 7.40
N ALA A 124 -3.56 10.56 7.41
CA ALA A 124 -4.85 9.99 7.75
C ALA A 124 -5.28 8.87 6.79
N TYR A 125 -4.87 8.91 5.52
CA TYR A 125 -5.12 7.84 4.56
C TYR A 125 -4.35 6.56 4.92
N GLU A 126 -3.06 6.68 5.26
CA GLU A 126 -2.25 5.53 5.69
C GLU A 126 -2.78 4.95 7.00
N LEU A 127 -3.15 5.82 7.95
CA LEU A 127 -3.81 5.48 9.20
C LEU A 127 -5.08 4.66 8.99
N ALA A 128 -5.96 5.11 8.10
CA ALA A 128 -7.25 4.48 7.81
C ALA A 128 -7.13 3.10 7.15
N CYS A 129 -6.01 2.82 6.49
CA CYS A 129 -5.74 1.51 5.90
C CYS A 129 -5.28 0.47 6.94
N GLY A 130 -4.76 0.91 8.08
CA GLY A 130 -4.26 0.02 9.13
C GLY A 130 -5.32 -0.42 10.15
N ASP A 131 -4.87 -1.18 11.15
CA ASP A 131 -5.70 -1.68 12.25
C ASP A 131 -5.79 -0.72 13.44
N ARG A 132 -5.36 0.54 13.26
CA ARG A 132 -5.37 1.51 14.36
C ARG A 132 -6.80 1.91 14.72
N PRO A 133 -7.11 2.10 16.02
CA PRO A 133 -8.41 2.62 16.45
C PRO A 133 -8.70 3.95 15.75
N GLY A 134 -9.92 4.08 15.23
CA GLY A 134 -10.36 5.27 14.51
C GLY A 134 -11.77 5.09 13.96
N PRO A 135 -12.33 6.14 13.34
CA PRO A 135 -13.73 6.15 12.87
C PRO A 135 -14.08 5.02 11.89
N LEU A 136 -13.06 4.47 11.20
CA LEU A 136 -13.21 3.40 10.22
C LEU A 136 -12.78 2.02 10.73
N ALA A 137 -12.37 1.89 11.99
CA ALA A 137 -11.82 0.64 12.51
C ALA A 137 -12.82 -0.52 12.42
N ALA A 138 -14.12 -0.26 12.60
CA ALA A 138 -15.19 -1.26 12.49
C ALA A 138 -15.61 -1.56 11.04
N GLU A 139 -15.20 -0.74 10.08
CA GLU A 139 -15.62 -0.89 8.68
C GLU A 139 -14.79 -1.97 7.96
N PRO A 140 -15.42 -2.84 7.14
CA PRO A 140 -14.71 -3.71 6.21
C PRO A 140 -13.83 -2.90 5.25
N LEU A 141 -12.73 -3.49 4.77
CA LEU A 141 -11.76 -2.80 3.90
C LEU A 141 -12.41 -2.13 2.67
N GLY A 142 -13.40 -2.78 2.05
CA GLY A 142 -14.17 -2.19 0.96
C GLY A 142 -14.93 -0.93 1.39
N GLY A 143 -15.60 -0.95 2.55
CA GLY A 143 -16.27 0.22 3.11
C GLY A 143 -15.31 1.36 3.40
N ARG A 144 -14.13 1.06 3.97
CA ARG A 144 -13.06 2.03 4.17
C ARG A 144 -12.59 2.65 2.86
N PHE A 145 -12.36 1.84 1.82
CA PHE A 145 -11.98 2.33 0.49
C PHE A 145 -13.02 3.30 -0.05
N ARG A 146 -14.31 2.91 -0.06
CA ARG A 146 -15.39 3.77 -0.56
C ARG A 146 -15.47 5.09 0.20
N TRP A 147 -15.36 5.05 1.54
CA TRP A 147 -15.36 6.24 2.38
C TRP A 147 -14.16 7.15 2.11
N LEU A 148 -12.96 6.59 1.92
CA LEU A 148 -11.74 7.34 1.63
C LEU A 148 -11.77 7.96 0.23
N THR A 149 -12.45 7.32 -0.74
CA THR A 149 -12.58 7.83 -2.11
C THR A 149 -13.75 8.79 -2.31
N ALA A 150 -14.62 8.95 -1.32
CA ALA A 150 -15.73 9.88 -1.40
C ALA A 150 -15.23 11.34 -1.38
N PRO A 151 -15.86 12.28 -2.13
CA PRO A 151 -15.53 13.70 -2.05
C PRO A 151 -15.91 14.28 -0.67
N ARG A 152 -14.92 14.55 0.19
CA ARG A 152 -15.16 14.99 1.58
C ARG A 152 -14.29 16.15 2.06
N SER A 153 -13.25 16.50 1.31
CA SER A 153 -12.30 17.56 1.66
C SER A 153 -12.05 18.45 0.44
N THR A 154 -11.73 19.72 0.69
CA THR A 154 -11.48 20.71 -0.37
C THR A 154 -10.02 20.74 -0.79
N ILE A 155 -9.08 20.51 0.14
CA ILE A 155 -7.64 20.60 -0.12
C ILE A 155 -7.02 19.24 -0.46
N VAL A 156 -7.32 18.19 0.31
CA VAL A 156 -6.78 16.84 0.07
C VAL A 156 -7.89 15.93 -0.40
N GLN A 157 -7.89 15.61 -1.67
CA GLN A 157 -8.97 14.90 -2.36
C GLN A 157 -8.47 13.59 -2.97
N THR A 158 -9.39 12.66 -3.20
CA THR A 158 -9.14 11.54 -4.11
C THR A 158 -9.66 11.86 -5.50
N GLY A 159 -8.90 11.48 -6.52
CA GLY A 159 -9.36 11.47 -7.91
C GLY A 159 -10.37 10.36 -8.19
N PRO A 160 -10.79 10.20 -9.46
CA PRO A 160 -11.64 9.10 -9.89
C PRO A 160 -11.06 7.73 -9.51
N VAL A 161 -11.95 6.78 -9.25
CA VAL A 161 -11.57 5.38 -9.04
C VAL A 161 -11.33 4.73 -10.39
N HIS A 162 -10.21 4.04 -10.49
CA HIS A 162 -9.80 3.25 -11.64
C HIS A 162 -9.64 1.79 -11.22
N ALA A 163 -9.67 0.86 -12.18
CA ALA A 163 -9.47 -0.56 -11.93
C ALA A 163 -8.32 -1.13 -12.78
N GLY A 164 -7.75 -2.24 -12.31
CA GLY A 164 -6.70 -2.96 -13.02
C GLY A 164 -6.61 -4.42 -12.58
N LEU A 165 -5.62 -5.13 -13.12
CA LEU A 165 -5.33 -6.53 -12.79
C LEU A 165 -3.91 -6.67 -12.24
N THR A 166 -3.77 -7.31 -11.08
CA THR A 166 -2.47 -7.53 -10.44
C THR A 166 -2.30 -8.96 -9.95
N ALA A 167 -1.07 -9.47 -9.99
CA ALA A 167 -0.71 -10.70 -9.29
C ALA A 167 -0.29 -10.43 -7.82
N ASP A 168 0.10 -9.18 -7.52
CA ASP A 168 0.51 -8.72 -6.19
C ASP A 168 0.15 -7.23 -5.98
N PRO A 169 -0.80 -6.91 -5.08
CA PRO A 169 -1.28 -5.55 -4.92
C PRO A 169 -0.26 -4.58 -4.28
N ASP A 170 0.68 -5.05 -3.46
CA ASP A 170 1.72 -4.17 -2.88
C ASP A 170 2.76 -3.74 -3.92
N THR A 171 3.23 -4.68 -4.75
CA THR A 171 4.10 -4.36 -5.89
C THR A 171 3.40 -3.42 -6.86
N GLU A 172 2.11 -3.64 -7.14
CA GLU A 172 1.34 -2.78 -8.03
C GLU A 172 1.12 -1.38 -7.44
N LEU A 173 0.88 -1.28 -6.13
CA LEU A 173 0.82 0.00 -5.43
C LEU A 173 2.15 0.77 -5.53
N ALA A 174 3.28 0.08 -5.33
CA ALA A 174 4.60 0.68 -5.49
C ALA A 174 4.81 1.21 -6.91
N ARG A 175 4.47 0.41 -7.93
CA ARG A 175 4.59 0.77 -9.34
C ARG A 175 3.72 1.98 -9.70
N LEU A 176 2.47 2.02 -9.24
CA LEU A 176 1.57 3.16 -9.47
C LEU A 176 2.05 4.41 -8.75
N PHE A 177 2.53 4.27 -7.51
CA PHE A 177 3.08 5.37 -6.74
C PHE A 177 4.31 5.99 -7.40
N ASP A 178 5.25 5.16 -7.86
CA ASP A 178 6.44 5.62 -8.57
C ASP A 178 6.06 6.32 -9.88
N LYS A 179 5.07 5.81 -10.62
CA LYS A 179 4.63 6.38 -11.89
C LYS A 179 3.83 7.68 -11.75
N LEU A 180 2.99 7.80 -10.72
CA LEU A 180 1.98 8.85 -10.62
C LEU A 180 2.35 9.95 -9.62
N VAL A 181 3.29 9.69 -8.71
CA VAL A 181 3.64 10.60 -7.61
C VAL A 181 5.12 10.96 -7.64
N ARG A 182 6.02 9.99 -7.79
CA ARG A 182 7.46 10.26 -7.81
C ARG A 182 7.91 10.77 -9.19
N LEU A 183 8.86 11.69 -9.17
CA LEU A 183 9.60 12.19 -10.33
C LEU A 183 10.99 11.57 -10.32
#